data_AF-A0A2P7EAB7-F1
#
_entry.id   AF-A0A2P7EAB7-F1
#
_cell.length_a   1.000
_cell.length_b   1.000
_cell.length_c   1.000
_cell.angle_alpha   90.00
_cell.angle_beta   90.00
_cell.angle_gamma   90.00
#
_symmetry.space_group_name_H-M   'P 1'
#
loop_
_entity.id
_entity.type
_entity.pdbx_description
1 polymer ?
#
loop_
_entity_poly.entity_id
_entity_poly.type
_entity_poly.pdbx_seq_one_letter_code
_entity_poly.pdbx_strand_id
1 'polypeptide(L)' 'MKVTVELSENEMAEILDFTGESKKGPAIRRLMEQALQQLHRAQIAQRFISGEWGVELEGFENDRECDRQRAQELAE' A
#
# COMPACT_ATOMS: atom_id res chain seq x y z
N MET A 1 -2.38 -22.55 15.68
CA MET A 1 -3.65 -23.03 15.09
C MET A 1 -3.32 -23.67 13.74
N LYS A 2 -3.93 -24.81 13.38
CA LYS A 2 -3.75 -25.44 12.06
C LYS A 2 -5.04 -25.29 11.26
N VAL A 3 -4.93 -24.95 9.99
CA VAL A 3 -6.05 -24.77 9.06
C VAL A 3 -5.76 -25.60 7.83
N THR A 4 -6.77 -26.29 7.31
CA THR A 4 -6.69 -27.00 6.03
C THR A 4 -7.30 -26.10 4.97
N VAL A 5 -6.62 -25.96 3.83
CA VAL A 5 -7.06 -25.14 2.70
C VAL A 5 -7.02 -25.98 1.44
N GLU A 6 -7.97 -25.73 0.54
CA GLU A 6 -8.02 -26.36 -0.77
C GLU A 6 -7.37 -25.42 -1.79
N LEU A 7 -6.34 -25.91 -2.46
CA LEU A 7 -5.57 -25.20 -3.48
C LEU A 7 -5.25 -26.19 -4.60
N SER A 8 -5.34 -25.73 -5.84
CA SER A 8 -4.85 -26.50 -6.99
C SER A 8 -3.32 -26.61 -6.97
N GLU A 9 -2.77 -27.57 -7.72
CA GLU A 9 -1.32 -27.72 -7.84
C GLU A 9 -0.66 -26.50 -8.51
N ASN A 10 -1.35 -25.90 -9.48
CA ASN A 10 -0.87 -24.69 -10.17
C ASN A 10 -0.79 -23.50 -9.22
N GLU A 11 -1.84 -23.25 -8.43
CA GLU A 11 -1.82 -22.18 -7.41
C GLU A 11 -0.70 -22.43 -6.40
N MET A 12 -0.51 -23.66 -5.93
CA MET A 12 0.56 -23.96 -4.99
C MET A 12 1.96 -23.75 -5.61
N ALA A 13 2.14 -24.07 -6.89
CA ALA A 13 3.39 -23.83 -7.60
C ALA A 13 3.69 -22.33 -7.73
N GLU A 14 2.70 -21.52 -8.11
CA GLU A 14 2.81 -20.06 -8.15
C GLU A 14 3.16 -19.47 -6.79
N ILE A 15 2.54 -19.95 -5.71
CA ILE A 15 2.83 -19.47 -4.35
C ILE A 15 4.27 -19.81 -3.95
N LEU A 16 4.77 -21.01 -4.27
CA LEU A 16 6.15 -21.40 -3.96
C LEU A 16 7.15 -20.54 -4.73
N ASP A 17 6.92 -20.31 -6.03
CA ASP A 17 7.75 -19.46 -6.87
C ASP A 17 7.76 -18.00 -6.38
N PHE A 18 6.58 -17.43 -6.16
CA PHE A 18 6.42 -16.05 -5.69
C PHE A 18 7.08 -15.81 -4.33
N THR A 19 6.97 -16.76 -3.41
CA THR A 19 7.52 -16.61 -2.05
C THR A 19 8.98 -17.03 -1.93
N GLY A 20 9.51 -17.77 -2.91
CA GLY A 20 10.84 -18.38 -2.88
C GLY A 20 10.99 -19.49 -1.83
N GLU A 21 9.88 -19.97 -1.29
CA GLU A 21 9.86 -21.01 -0.26
C GLU A 21 9.79 -22.40 -0.88
N SER A 22 10.39 -23.40 -0.24
CA SER A 22 10.38 -24.79 -0.71
C SER A 22 9.25 -25.64 -0.12
N LYS A 23 8.60 -25.16 0.95
CA LYS A 23 7.57 -25.89 1.70
C LYS A 23 6.24 -25.15 1.65
N LYS A 24 5.14 -25.90 1.44
CA LYS A 24 3.77 -25.36 1.32
C LYS A 24 3.37 -24.46 2.51
N GLY A 25 3.60 -24.91 3.74
CA GLY A 25 3.21 -24.18 4.95
C GLY A 25 3.90 -22.80 5.08
N PRO A 26 5.24 -22.73 5.05
CA PRO A 26 5.97 -21.46 5.01
C PRO A 26 5.57 -20.54 3.86
N ALA A 27 5.38 -21.09 2.66
CA ALA A 27 4.97 -20.33 1.48
C ALA A 27 3.60 -19.66 1.68
N ILE A 28 2.58 -20.43 2.08
CA ILE A 28 1.24 -19.90 2.35
C ILE A 28 1.28 -18.85 3.47
N ARG A 29 2.04 -19.12 4.54
CA ARG A 29 2.19 -18.17 5.65
C ARG A 29 2.79 -16.84 5.18
N ARG A 30 3.87 -16.91 4.40
CA ARG A 30 4.57 -15.72 3.89
C ARG A 30 3.68 -14.91 2.95
N LEU A 31 2.95 -15.59 2.07
CA LEU A 31 1.96 -14.95 1.21
C LEU A 31 0.88 -14.23 2.03
N MET A 32 0.32 -14.89 3.06
CA MET A 32 -0.68 -14.27 3.94
C MET A 32 -0.13 -13.04 4.67
N GLU A 33 1.09 -13.12 5.21
CA GLU A 33 1.74 -11.98 5.88
C GLU A 33 1.91 -10.79 4.91
N GLN A 34 2.35 -11.05 3.67
CA GLN A 34 2.49 -10.02 2.64
C GLN A 34 1.13 -9.42 2.23
N ALA A 35 0.11 -10.26 2.03
CA ALA A 35 -1.23 -9.81 1.65
C ALA A 35 -1.87 -8.93 2.73
N LEU A 36 -1.74 -9.32 4.02
CA LEU A 36 -2.23 -8.52 5.14
C LEU A 36 -1.52 -7.17 5.23
N GLN A 37 -0.21 -7.14 5.05
CA GLN A 37 0.55 -5.88 5.03
C GLN A 37 0.11 -4.98 3.87
N GLN A 38 -0.11 -5.54 2.68
CA GLN A 38 -0.58 -4.77 1.53
C GLN A 38 -1.96 -4.18 1.77
N LEU A 39 -2.90 -4.96 2.32
CA LEU A 39 -4.23 -4.48 2.68
C LEU A 39 -4.16 -3.36 3.71
N HIS A 40 -3.31 -3.50 4.74
CA HIS A 40 -3.13 -2.48 5.75
C HIS A 40 -2.54 -1.18 5.18
N ARG A 41 -1.55 -1.28 4.29
CA ARG A 41 -0.98 -0.12 3.58
C ARG A 41 -2.02 0.59 2.73
N ALA A 42 -2.86 -0.16 2.02
CA ALA A 42 -3.94 0.41 1.21
C ALA A 42 -4.95 1.19 2.08
N GLN A 43 -5.31 0.65 3.25
CA GLN A 43 -6.18 1.35 4.21
C GLN A 43 -5.56 2.66 4.70
N ILE A 44 -4.28 2.64 5.10
CA ILE A 44 -3.56 3.84 5.54
C ILE A 44 -3.51 4.88 4.42
N ALA A 45 -3.13 4.46 3.20
CA ALA A 45 -3.07 5.35 2.06
C ALA A 45 -4.44 5.98 1.76
N GLN A 46 -5.52 5.19 1.85
CA GLN A 46 -6.87 5.69 1.66
C GLN A 46 -7.25 6.77 2.68
N ARG A 47 -6.85 6.62 3.95
CA ARG A 47 -7.08 7.65 4.99
C ARG A 47 -6.30 8.94 4.72
N PHE A 48 -5.10 8.81 4.18
CA PHE A 48 -4.30 9.97 3.79
C PHE A 48 -4.94 10.70 2.60
N ILE A 49 -5.33 9.95 1.56
CA ILE A 49 -5.96 10.51 0.36
C ILE A 49 -7.34 11.13 0.67
N SER A 50 -8.11 10.53 1.58
CA SER A 50 -9.40 11.09 1.99
C SER A 50 -9.28 12.34 2.86
N GLY A 51 -8.07 12.68 3.32
CA GLY A 51 -7.84 13.76 4.27
C GLY A 51 -8.28 13.42 5.70
N GLU A 52 -8.69 12.18 5.99
CA GLU A 52 -8.94 11.73 7.37
C GLU A 52 -7.65 11.80 8.19
N TRP A 53 -6.54 11.42 7.57
CA TRP A 53 -5.19 11.58 8.11
C TRP A 53 -4.44 12.62 7.30
N GLY A 54 -4.10 13.73 7.92
CA GLY A 54 -3.26 14.77 7.37
C GLY A 54 -2.38 15.37 8.47
N VAL A 55 -1.31 16.03 8.07
CA VAL A 55 -0.52 16.88 8.97
C VAL A 55 -0.81 18.31 8.55
N GLU A 56 -1.24 19.15 9.49
CA GLU A 56 -1.29 20.58 9.23
C GLU A 56 0.14 21.11 9.17
N LEU A 57 0.53 21.55 7.98
CA LEU A 57 1.84 22.17 7.75
C LEU A 57 1.67 23.67 7.85
N GLU A 58 2.21 24.25 8.93
CA GLU A 58 2.18 25.70 9.14
C GLU A 58 2.81 26.43 7.95
N GLY A 59 2.09 27.43 7.41
CA GLY A 59 2.54 28.22 6.26
C GLY A 59 2.31 27.56 4.89
N PHE A 60 2.00 26.27 4.80
CA PHE A 60 1.86 25.56 3.52
C PHE A 60 0.82 26.20 2.59
N GLU A 61 -0.35 26.55 3.10
CA GLU A 61 -1.39 27.17 2.28
C GLU A 61 -0.98 28.58 1.81
N ASN A 62 -0.27 29.35 2.65
CA ASN A 62 0.23 30.68 2.27
C ASN A 62 1.30 30.59 1.17
N ASP A 63 2.24 29.65 1.31
CA ASP A 63 3.29 29.43 0.31
C ASP A 63 2.69 28.96 -1.02
N ARG A 64 1.70 28.06 -0.96
CA ARG A 64 0.98 27.56 -2.14
C ARG A 64 0.17 28.63 -2.86
N GLU A 65 -0.39 29.58 -2.13
CA GLU A 65 -1.09 30.74 -2.69
C GLU A 65 -0.10 31.69 -3.38
N CYS A 66 1.05 31.97 -2.75
CA CYS A 66 2.12 32.78 -3.35
C CYS A 66 2.64 32.17 -4.66
N ASP A 67 2.85 30.85 -4.69
CA ASP A 67 3.30 30.16 -5.90
C ASP A 67 2.26 30.21 -7.02
N ARG A 68 0.96 30.09 -6.69
CA ARG A 68 -0.12 30.25 -7.67
C ARG A 68 -0.16 31.66 -8.27
N GLN A 69 0.00 32.68 -7.44
CA GLN A 69 0.03 34.08 -7.89
C GLN A 69 1.25 34.33 -8.80
N ARG A 70 2.44 33.87 -8.42
CA ARG A 70 3.65 33.98 -9.26
C ARG A 70 3.51 33.26 -10.60
N ALA A 71 2.88 32.09 -10.63
CA ALA A 71 2.66 31.36 -11.87
C ALA A 71 1.69 32.09 -12.82
N GLN A 72 0.70 32.82 -12.28
CA GLN A 72 -0.20 33.65 -13.07
C GLN A 72 0.50 34.91 -13.60
N GLU A 73 1.31 35.58 -12.78
CA GLU A 73 2.11 36.74 -13.20
C GLU A 73 3.14 36.41 -14.30
N LEU A 74 3.69 35.19 -14.30
CA LEU A 74 4.62 34.71 -15.34
C LEU A 74 3.93 34.30 -16.65
N ALA A 75 2.60 34.15 -16.63
CA ALA A 75 1.81 33.76 -17.80
C ALA A 75 1.20 34.96 -18.54
N GLU A 76 1.29 36.17 -17.98
CA GLU A 76 0.98 37.46 -18.62
C GLU A 76 2.20 38.06 -19.33
#